data_AF-A0AAN7MRU9-F1
#
_entry.id   AF-A0AAN7MRU9-F1
#
_cell.length_a   1.000
_cell.length_b   1.000
_cell.length_c   1.000
_cell.angle_alpha   90.00
_cell.angle_beta   90.00
_cell.angle_gamma   90.00
#
_symmetry.space_group_name_H-M   'P 1'
#
loop_
_entity.id
_entity.type
_entity.pdbx_description
1 polymer ?
#
loop_
_entity_poly.entity_id
_entity_poly.type
_entity_poly.pdbx_seq_one_letter_code
_entity_poly.pdbx_strand_id
1 'polypeptide(L)'
;MNNSGMDQEIDSHDYVFRVSGAVIKGYEKDVGTKSSFYGFTAYSLVSSLQILGRRGFSNIPRGKHVRYIHFLEGARDYEWLKALLLNQNIRKGFLNHYGQRPWERFDEDFMMDKYLVVHPDFLRYMKNRFLKSKSLEEPYWRLYRPTMGAFLLLTALHLCDQVSAYGYITEGHEKYSDHYYDKDWKHLISYINHDFNLEKQARNRGTEQPELDASARLPSVEQVLPLDASLLSSRLTSSLLLYGHYYATVESPTSQRIIASLLQPEPLVLAPLGTSLRAGSRQRALDGGLESGKSFKPSAELEEPKPSRKQPSTCLRSVMARAKADPKFGEVFRFDTPVLMWDQHFTLETWDRLKTRHVPYGWQGLSHAVVGSTLRLLNASANRHLFDRDAFPGGCVRCAVVGNGGILNGSRQGKAIDAHDLVFRLNGAVIKGFEEDVGTKISFYGFTVNTMKNSLIAYKEYGFTQIPQAKDLRYIFIPSDIRDYVMLKSAIQGSPVPEGSDKGDEPQKYFGPEASAEKFKLLHPDFLQYLTARFLRSELLNTQYSSIYMPSTGALMLLTALHTCDQVSAYGFITTNYEQFSDHYYELEKKPLVFYANHDMMLEAALWNSLHRAGIMTLYQR
;
A
#
# COMPACT_ATOMS: atom_id res chain seq x y z
N MET A 1 -11.11 -22.61 -21.15
CA MET A 1 -10.09 -22.89 -22.18
C MET A 1 -9.44 -24.25 -22.01
N ASN A 2 -9.14 -24.76 -20.81
CA ASN A 2 -8.53 -26.09 -20.68
C ASN A 2 -9.40 -27.17 -21.37
N ASN A 3 -8.81 -27.96 -22.27
CA ASN A 3 -9.49 -28.96 -23.12
C ASN A 3 -10.58 -28.40 -24.04
N SER A 4 -10.52 -27.13 -24.45
CA SER A 4 -11.51 -26.54 -25.35
C SER A 4 -11.27 -26.83 -26.83
N GLY A 5 -10.04 -27.14 -27.26
CA GLY A 5 -9.77 -27.42 -28.68
C GLY A 5 -10.03 -26.23 -29.62
N MET A 6 -9.82 -25.00 -29.14
CA MET A 6 -10.17 -23.75 -29.86
C MET A 6 -9.00 -23.20 -30.68
N ASP A 7 -7.90 -23.93 -30.78
CA ASP A 7 -6.66 -23.51 -31.45
C ASP A 7 -6.90 -23.07 -32.90
N GLN A 8 -7.62 -23.87 -33.69
CA GLN A 8 -7.87 -23.58 -35.10
C GLN A 8 -8.66 -22.29 -35.29
N GLU A 9 -9.67 -22.06 -34.44
CA GLU A 9 -10.49 -20.84 -34.48
C GLU A 9 -9.70 -19.61 -34.05
N ILE A 10 -8.93 -19.72 -32.96
CA ILE A 10 -8.11 -18.61 -32.47
C ILE A 10 -7.06 -18.24 -33.53
N ASP A 11 -6.35 -19.22 -34.09
CA ASP A 11 -5.28 -18.97 -35.06
C ASP A 11 -5.81 -18.56 -36.45
N SER A 12 -7.10 -18.79 -36.76
CA SER A 12 -7.73 -18.32 -38.01
C SER A 12 -8.01 -16.82 -38.05
N HIS A 13 -7.99 -16.11 -36.91
CA HIS A 13 -8.18 -14.65 -36.87
C HIS A 13 -6.99 -13.92 -37.48
N ASP A 14 -7.22 -12.82 -38.20
CA ASP A 14 -6.15 -12.02 -38.84
C ASP A 14 -5.07 -11.60 -37.83
N TYR A 15 -5.53 -11.13 -36.65
CA TYR A 15 -4.68 -10.73 -35.53
C TYR A 15 -5.10 -11.43 -34.23
N VAL A 16 -4.11 -11.88 -33.46
CA VAL A 16 -4.33 -12.45 -32.11
C VAL A 16 -3.68 -11.57 -31.07
N PHE A 17 -4.48 -11.04 -30.14
CA PHE A 17 -4.06 -10.20 -29.02
C PHE A 17 -3.90 -11.06 -27.75
N ARG A 18 -2.73 -11.02 -27.10
CA ARG A 18 -2.47 -11.74 -25.85
C ARG A 18 -2.00 -10.81 -24.73
N VAL A 19 -2.47 -11.07 -23.52
CA VAL A 19 -2.06 -10.36 -22.29
C VAL A 19 -0.88 -11.04 -21.61
N SER A 20 -0.25 -10.35 -20.65
CA SER A 20 0.73 -10.95 -19.75
C SER A 20 0.16 -12.16 -19.00
N GLY A 21 0.93 -13.27 -18.99
CA GLY A 21 0.54 -14.51 -18.33
C GLY A 21 -0.35 -15.46 -19.15
N ALA A 22 -0.57 -15.17 -20.44
CA ALA A 22 -1.21 -16.10 -21.37
C ALA A 22 -0.23 -17.24 -21.77
N VAL A 23 -0.20 -18.31 -20.96
CA VAL A 23 0.63 -19.51 -21.18
C VAL A 23 0.18 -20.24 -22.46
N ILE A 24 1.05 -20.33 -23.46
CA ILE A 24 0.79 -21.13 -24.67
C ILE A 24 1.39 -22.53 -24.55
N LYS A 25 2.61 -22.63 -24.03
CA LYS A 25 3.37 -23.89 -24.00
C LYS A 25 2.64 -24.97 -23.19
N GLY A 26 2.30 -26.08 -23.84
CA GLY A 26 1.53 -27.18 -23.26
C GLY A 26 0.02 -27.02 -23.33
N TYR A 27 -0.48 -25.94 -23.93
CA TYR A 27 -1.90 -25.62 -24.12
C TYR A 27 -2.19 -25.20 -25.57
N GLU A 28 -1.29 -25.48 -26.51
CA GLU A 28 -1.36 -25.03 -27.91
C GLU A 28 -2.69 -25.41 -28.57
N LYS A 29 -3.17 -26.63 -28.31
CA LYS A 29 -4.46 -27.14 -28.82
C LYS A 29 -5.68 -26.39 -28.28
N ASP A 30 -5.55 -25.72 -27.14
CA ASP A 30 -6.66 -25.03 -26.48
C ASP A 30 -6.66 -23.53 -26.76
N VAL A 31 -5.48 -22.92 -26.86
CA VAL A 31 -5.34 -21.46 -26.94
C VAL A 31 -4.66 -20.97 -28.20
N GLY A 32 -4.32 -21.87 -29.13
CA GLY A 32 -3.61 -21.53 -30.37
C GLY A 32 -2.15 -21.13 -30.15
N THR A 33 -1.41 -20.98 -31.23
CA THR A 33 0.01 -20.60 -31.23
C THR A 33 0.25 -19.19 -31.76
N LYS A 34 -0.70 -18.63 -32.52
CA LYS A 34 -0.56 -17.32 -33.13
C LYS A 34 -0.57 -16.23 -32.06
N SER A 35 0.32 -15.25 -32.23
CA SER A 35 0.36 -14.01 -31.46
C SER A 35 0.74 -12.89 -32.41
N SER A 36 -0.09 -11.85 -32.49
CA SER A 36 0.16 -10.67 -33.32
C SER A 36 0.44 -9.45 -32.48
N PHE A 37 -0.30 -9.28 -31.38
CA PHE A 37 -0.12 -8.20 -30.41
C PHE A 37 0.03 -8.77 -29.01
N TYR A 38 1.00 -8.25 -28.26
CA TYR A 38 1.22 -8.61 -26.87
C TYR A 38 1.09 -7.38 -25.97
N GLY A 39 0.04 -7.35 -25.14
CA GLY A 39 -0.28 -6.24 -24.25
C GLY A 39 0.25 -6.45 -22.84
N PHE A 40 0.91 -5.42 -22.28
CA PHE A 40 1.49 -5.51 -20.93
C PHE A 40 1.64 -4.15 -20.24
N THR A 41 1.75 -4.20 -18.91
CA THR A 41 2.47 -3.20 -18.10
C THR A 41 3.84 -3.76 -17.73
N ALA A 42 4.77 -2.89 -17.38
CA ALA A 42 6.10 -3.29 -16.92
C ALA A 42 6.02 -4.28 -15.76
N TYR A 43 5.07 -4.06 -14.83
CA TYR A 43 4.81 -4.96 -13.72
C TYR A 43 4.29 -6.32 -14.19
N SER A 44 3.22 -6.34 -15.00
CA SER A 44 2.58 -7.60 -15.41
C SER A 44 3.54 -8.49 -16.20
N LEU A 45 4.34 -7.91 -17.08
CA LEU A 45 5.33 -8.64 -17.88
C LEU A 45 6.36 -9.34 -16.99
N VAL A 46 7.02 -8.59 -16.09
CA VAL A 46 8.10 -9.18 -15.27
C VAL A 46 7.56 -10.18 -14.25
N SER A 47 6.39 -9.91 -13.66
CA SER A 47 5.78 -10.83 -12.70
C SER A 47 5.35 -12.14 -13.37
N SER A 48 4.77 -12.06 -14.57
CA SER A 48 4.34 -13.26 -15.30
C SER A 48 5.51 -14.15 -15.68
N LEU A 49 6.61 -13.59 -16.19
CA LEU A 49 7.81 -14.38 -16.54
C LEU A 49 8.39 -15.12 -15.34
N GLN A 50 8.43 -14.47 -14.17
CA GLN A 50 9.00 -15.06 -12.97
C GLN A 50 8.07 -16.14 -12.37
N ILE A 51 6.79 -15.81 -12.19
CA ILE A 51 5.82 -16.68 -11.50
C ILE A 51 5.46 -17.89 -12.39
N LEU A 52 5.31 -17.65 -13.70
CA LEU A 52 4.80 -18.64 -14.65
C LEU A 52 5.91 -19.28 -15.50
N GLY A 53 7.17 -18.93 -15.29
CA GLY A 53 8.30 -19.50 -16.05
C GLY A 53 8.34 -21.02 -15.99
N ARG A 54 8.16 -21.62 -14.80
CA ARG A 54 8.07 -23.08 -14.61
C ARG A 54 6.78 -23.71 -15.15
N ARG A 55 5.78 -22.88 -15.48
CA ARG A 55 4.49 -23.28 -16.07
C ARG A 55 4.47 -23.10 -17.59
N GLY A 56 5.61 -22.84 -18.23
CA GLY A 56 5.73 -22.72 -19.68
C GLY A 56 5.73 -21.29 -20.23
N PHE A 57 5.66 -20.27 -19.37
CA PHE A 57 5.76 -18.85 -19.76
C PHE A 57 7.16 -18.28 -19.48
N SER A 58 8.19 -18.95 -19.99
CA SER A 58 9.59 -18.56 -19.77
C SER A 58 10.02 -17.36 -20.60
N ASN A 59 9.31 -17.07 -21.70
CA ASN A 59 9.51 -15.92 -22.57
C ASN A 59 8.15 -15.31 -22.92
N ILE A 60 8.12 -14.00 -23.19
CA ILE A 60 6.96 -13.37 -23.82
C ILE A 60 6.80 -13.88 -25.26
N PRO A 61 5.63 -13.75 -25.89
CA PRO A 61 5.45 -14.11 -27.30
C PRO A 61 6.50 -13.43 -28.18
N ARG A 62 7.20 -14.22 -28.99
CA ARG A 62 8.27 -13.82 -29.91
C ARG A 62 7.89 -14.15 -31.33
N GLY A 63 8.48 -13.43 -32.29
CA GLY A 63 8.21 -13.63 -33.71
C GLY A 63 8.31 -12.35 -34.52
N LYS A 64 8.63 -12.53 -35.81
CA LYS A 64 8.90 -11.43 -36.75
C LYS A 64 7.75 -10.41 -36.85
N HIS A 65 6.52 -10.86 -36.66
CA HIS A 65 5.30 -10.06 -36.81
C HIS A 65 4.63 -9.68 -35.48
N VAL A 66 5.24 -10.00 -34.35
CA VAL A 66 4.69 -9.64 -33.02
C VAL A 66 4.95 -8.17 -32.73
N ARG A 67 3.90 -7.43 -32.39
CA ARG A 67 3.97 -6.06 -31.89
C ARG A 67 3.66 -6.01 -30.39
N TYR A 68 4.37 -5.16 -29.66
CA TYR A 68 4.30 -5.08 -28.20
C TYR A 68 3.58 -3.80 -27.79
N ILE A 69 2.44 -3.92 -27.12
CA ILE A 69 1.61 -2.79 -26.68
C ILE A 69 1.87 -2.54 -25.18
N HIS A 70 2.52 -1.43 -24.86
CA HIS A 70 2.80 -1.01 -23.49
C HIS A 70 1.75 -0.04 -22.98
N PHE A 71 1.05 -0.44 -21.93
CA PHE A 71 0.09 0.37 -21.19
C PHE A 71 0.81 1.10 -20.05
N LEU A 72 0.81 2.44 -20.08
CA LEU A 72 1.49 3.27 -19.09
C LEU A 72 0.56 3.56 -17.89
N GLU A 73 0.51 2.65 -16.91
CA GLU A 73 -0.40 2.78 -15.75
C GLU A 73 0.22 3.51 -14.55
N GLY A 74 1.55 3.57 -14.45
CA GLY A 74 2.20 4.28 -13.35
C GLY A 74 3.67 4.59 -13.60
N ALA A 75 4.32 5.23 -12.61
CA ALA A 75 5.71 5.69 -12.73
C ALA A 75 6.68 4.58 -13.18
N ARG A 76 6.45 3.34 -12.76
CA ARG A 76 7.23 2.16 -13.15
C ARG A 76 7.21 1.88 -14.66
N ASP A 77 6.10 2.16 -15.33
CA ASP A 77 6.00 1.99 -16.78
C ASP A 77 6.83 3.04 -17.52
N TYR A 78 6.88 4.26 -17.01
CA TYR A 78 7.76 5.31 -17.55
C TYR A 78 9.24 5.02 -17.31
N GLU A 79 9.59 4.43 -16.16
CA GLU A 79 10.95 3.97 -15.88
C GLU A 79 11.38 2.84 -16.82
N TRP A 80 10.49 1.86 -17.04
CA TRP A 80 10.69 0.79 -18.01
C TRP A 80 10.89 1.34 -19.41
N LEU A 81 9.99 2.22 -19.86
CA LEU A 81 10.05 2.85 -21.17
C LEU A 81 11.34 3.64 -21.35
N LYS A 82 11.75 4.43 -20.35
CA LYS A 82 13.01 5.17 -20.37
C LYS A 82 14.22 4.23 -20.46
N ALA A 83 14.24 3.17 -19.66
CA ALA A 83 15.33 2.20 -19.68
C ALA A 83 15.41 1.44 -21.01
N LEU A 84 14.26 1.09 -21.59
CA LEU A 84 14.18 0.51 -22.93
C LEU A 84 14.71 1.49 -23.98
N LEU A 85 14.22 2.73 -24.02
CA LEU A 85 14.64 3.71 -25.04
C LEU A 85 16.12 4.04 -24.97
N LEU A 86 16.69 4.12 -23.77
CA LEU A 86 18.11 4.42 -23.56
C LEU A 86 19.00 3.17 -23.65
N ASN A 87 18.41 1.99 -23.85
CA ASN A 87 19.09 0.70 -23.76
C ASN A 87 19.93 0.55 -22.48
N GLN A 88 19.34 0.94 -21.35
CA GLN A 88 19.96 0.96 -20.04
C GLN A 88 19.29 -0.04 -19.11
N ASN A 89 20.01 -0.38 -18.04
CA ASN A 89 19.41 -1.10 -16.93
C ASN A 89 18.40 -0.18 -16.22
N ILE A 90 17.28 -0.75 -15.82
CA ILE A 90 16.33 -0.10 -14.93
C ILE A 90 17.07 0.18 -13.62
N ARG A 91 17.12 1.45 -13.21
CA ARG A 91 17.75 1.83 -11.94
C ARG A 91 16.98 1.18 -10.78
N LYS A 92 17.72 0.74 -9.75
CA LYS A 92 17.28 -0.07 -8.58
C LYS A 92 15.79 0.08 -8.21
N GLY A 93 15.05 -1.04 -8.08
CA GLY A 93 13.62 -1.07 -7.77
C GLY A 93 12.97 -2.46 -7.88
N PHE A 94 11.62 -2.54 -7.83
CA PHE A 94 10.85 -3.79 -8.07
C PHE A 94 11.29 -4.48 -9.37
N LEU A 95 11.35 -3.71 -10.46
CA LEU A 95 11.71 -4.23 -11.79
C LEU A 95 13.16 -4.75 -11.84
N ASN A 96 14.05 -4.27 -10.96
CA ASN A 96 15.44 -4.73 -10.84
C ASN A 96 15.56 -6.14 -10.21
N HIS A 97 14.60 -6.55 -9.37
CA HIS A 97 14.60 -7.89 -8.75
C HIS A 97 14.27 -9.00 -9.76
N TYR A 98 13.77 -8.63 -10.94
CA TYR A 98 13.23 -9.57 -11.91
C TYR A 98 13.96 -9.55 -13.25
N GLY A 99 15.09 -8.82 -13.34
CA GLY A 99 16.00 -8.71 -14.50
C GLY A 99 16.24 -7.24 -14.89
N GLN A 100 17.51 -6.86 -15.06
CA GLN A 100 17.90 -5.44 -15.05
C GLN A 100 17.62 -4.70 -16.36
N ARG A 101 17.55 -5.41 -17.49
CA ARG A 101 17.48 -4.77 -18.82
C ARG A 101 16.18 -5.14 -19.54
N PRO A 102 15.33 -4.14 -19.91
CA PRO A 102 14.10 -4.38 -20.66
C PRO A 102 14.34 -5.08 -22.00
N TRP A 103 15.41 -4.72 -22.70
CA TRP A 103 15.78 -5.29 -24.01
C TRP A 103 15.91 -6.81 -23.99
N GLU A 104 16.39 -7.40 -22.90
CA GLU A 104 16.60 -8.85 -22.79
C GLU A 104 15.29 -9.65 -22.75
N ARG A 105 14.14 -8.98 -22.61
CA ARG A 105 12.82 -9.65 -22.61
C ARG A 105 12.27 -9.88 -24.00
N PHE A 106 12.70 -9.09 -24.96
CA PHE A 106 12.24 -9.16 -26.33
C PHE A 106 13.06 -10.18 -27.13
N ASP A 107 12.72 -10.35 -28.40
CA ASP A 107 13.45 -11.24 -29.30
C ASP A 107 14.82 -10.66 -29.69
N GLU A 108 15.74 -11.49 -30.17
CA GLU A 108 17.08 -11.04 -30.59
C GLU A 108 17.02 -10.05 -31.77
N ASP A 109 16.00 -10.16 -32.63
CA ASP A 109 15.73 -9.28 -33.77
C ASP A 109 14.77 -8.12 -33.42
N PHE A 110 14.60 -7.81 -32.13
CA PHE A 110 13.69 -6.76 -31.69
C PHE A 110 14.17 -5.38 -32.17
N MET A 111 13.23 -4.63 -32.74
CA MET A 111 13.40 -3.27 -33.22
C MET A 111 12.30 -2.39 -32.61
N MET A 112 12.61 -1.11 -32.38
CA MET A 112 11.70 -0.20 -31.67
C MET A 112 10.39 0.09 -32.41
N ASP A 113 10.32 -0.14 -33.72
CA ASP A 113 9.10 -0.04 -34.54
C ASP A 113 8.05 -1.12 -34.19
N LYS A 114 8.48 -2.23 -33.58
CA LYS A 114 7.61 -3.26 -33.00
C LYS A 114 7.04 -2.84 -31.64
N TYR A 115 7.55 -1.77 -31.02
CA TYR A 115 7.14 -1.30 -29.69
C TYR A 115 6.17 -0.13 -29.77
N LEU A 116 4.98 -0.34 -29.24
CA LEU A 116 3.86 0.58 -29.29
C LEU A 116 3.52 1.05 -27.88
N VAL A 117 3.36 2.35 -27.69
CA VAL A 117 2.93 2.94 -26.42
C VAL A 117 1.52 3.46 -26.59
N VAL A 118 0.63 3.06 -25.68
CA VAL A 118 -0.76 3.54 -25.68
C VAL A 118 -0.81 4.97 -25.17
N HIS A 119 -1.46 5.86 -25.90
CA HIS A 119 -1.63 7.24 -25.50
C HIS A 119 -2.41 7.33 -24.16
N PRO A 120 -1.94 8.10 -23.16
CA PRO A 120 -2.62 8.18 -21.85
C PRO A 120 -4.08 8.64 -21.92
N ASP A 121 -4.43 9.52 -22.88
CA ASP A 121 -5.83 9.91 -23.08
C ASP A 121 -6.72 8.76 -23.56
N PHE A 122 -6.18 7.80 -24.29
CA PHE A 122 -6.95 6.62 -24.70
C PHE A 122 -7.25 5.74 -23.48
N LEU A 123 -6.28 5.57 -22.56
CA LEU A 123 -6.51 4.89 -21.28
C LEU A 123 -7.57 5.60 -20.43
N ARG A 124 -7.50 6.94 -20.36
CA ARG A 124 -8.49 7.79 -19.67
C ARG A 124 -9.87 7.67 -20.31
N TYR A 125 -9.94 7.71 -21.64
CA TYR A 125 -11.18 7.54 -22.39
C TYR A 125 -11.81 6.18 -22.11
N MET A 126 -11.06 5.08 -22.24
CA MET A 126 -11.56 3.74 -21.96
C MET A 126 -12.10 3.60 -20.53
N LYS A 127 -11.34 4.11 -19.55
CA LYS A 127 -11.73 4.12 -18.14
C LYS A 127 -12.99 4.94 -17.89
N ASN A 128 -13.10 6.14 -18.47
CA ASN A 128 -14.22 7.04 -18.19
C ASN A 128 -15.50 6.70 -18.99
N ARG A 129 -15.35 6.13 -20.19
CA ARG A 129 -16.47 5.84 -21.10
C ARG A 129 -17.05 4.45 -20.86
N PHE A 130 -16.21 3.43 -20.75
CA PHE A 130 -16.66 2.03 -20.72
C PHE A 130 -16.53 1.40 -19.33
N LEU A 131 -15.56 1.83 -18.53
CA LEU A 131 -15.21 1.22 -17.23
C LEU A 131 -15.30 2.22 -16.08
N LYS A 132 -16.35 3.05 -16.08
CA LYS A 132 -16.57 4.05 -15.03
C LYS A 132 -17.09 3.38 -13.75
N SER A 133 -16.19 2.82 -12.96
CA SER A 133 -16.53 2.19 -11.67
C SER A 133 -17.03 3.21 -10.66
N LYS A 134 -17.99 2.80 -9.81
CA LYS A 134 -18.39 3.57 -8.62
C LYS A 134 -17.23 3.77 -7.65
N SER A 135 -16.21 2.91 -7.72
CA SER A 135 -14.93 3.07 -7.00
C SER A 135 -14.23 4.40 -7.32
N LEU A 136 -14.59 5.08 -8.42
CA LEU A 136 -14.10 6.41 -8.75
C LEU A 136 -14.64 7.52 -7.84
N GLU A 137 -15.77 7.28 -7.18
CA GLU A 137 -16.41 8.19 -6.23
C GLU A 137 -15.89 7.95 -4.80
N GLU A 138 -15.15 6.86 -4.61
CA GLU A 138 -14.64 6.44 -3.31
C GLU A 138 -13.28 7.08 -2.97
N PRO A 139 -12.94 7.28 -1.68
CA PRO A 139 -11.68 7.90 -1.28
C PRO A 139 -10.41 7.16 -1.74
N TYR A 140 -10.54 5.88 -2.07
CA TYR A 140 -9.48 5.02 -2.60
C TYR A 140 -9.48 4.90 -4.13
N TRP A 141 -10.20 5.77 -4.86
CA TRP A 141 -10.31 5.73 -6.32
C TRP A 141 -8.97 5.64 -7.06
N ARG A 142 -7.89 6.16 -6.46
CA ARG A 142 -6.53 6.11 -7.01
C ARG A 142 -5.99 4.68 -7.15
N LEU A 143 -6.53 3.73 -6.39
CA LEU A 143 -6.21 2.32 -6.50
C LEU A 143 -7.00 1.64 -7.62
N TYR A 144 -8.16 2.19 -8.03
CA TYR A 144 -8.98 1.61 -9.08
C TYR A 144 -8.31 1.72 -10.45
N ARG A 145 -8.12 0.56 -11.07
CA ARG A 145 -7.61 0.37 -12.43
C ARG A 145 -8.36 -0.75 -13.14
N PRO A 146 -8.71 -0.61 -14.42
CA PRO A 146 -9.14 -1.74 -15.23
C PRO A 146 -8.10 -2.87 -15.28
N THR A 147 -8.53 -4.11 -15.52
CA THR A 147 -7.60 -5.21 -15.77
C THR A 147 -6.87 -5.02 -17.10
N MET A 148 -5.68 -5.61 -17.21
CA MET A 148 -4.95 -5.66 -18.48
C MET A 148 -5.76 -6.33 -19.59
N GLY A 149 -6.56 -7.34 -19.24
CA GLY A 149 -7.52 -7.96 -20.16
C GLY A 149 -8.54 -6.96 -20.67
N ALA A 150 -9.15 -6.16 -19.79
CA ALA A 150 -10.12 -5.14 -20.19
C ALA A 150 -9.49 -4.06 -21.08
N PHE A 151 -8.29 -3.58 -20.75
CA PHE A 151 -7.58 -2.62 -21.59
C PHE A 151 -7.23 -3.19 -22.98
N LEU A 152 -6.73 -4.43 -23.04
CA LEU A 152 -6.37 -5.05 -24.32
C LEU A 152 -7.60 -5.35 -25.17
N LEU A 153 -8.70 -5.82 -24.56
CA LEU A 153 -9.96 -6.07 -25.25
C LEU A 153 -10.56 -4.78 -25.83
N LEU A 154 -10.61 -3.70 -25.03
CA LEU A 154 -11.09 -2.41 -25.51
C LEU A 154 -10.16 -1.84 -26.59
N THR A 155 -8.85 -2.03 -26.48
CA THR A 155 -7.90 -1.65 -27.54
C THR A 155 -8.19 -2.40 -28.84
N ALA A 156 -8.41 -3.72 -28.77
CA ALA A 156 -8.77 -4.53 -29.95
C ALA A 156 -10.09 -4.06 -30.58
N LEU A 157 -11.11 -3.72 -29.78
CA LEU A 157 -12.39 -3.18 -30.27
C LEU A 157 -12.26 -1.83 -30.98
N HIS A 158 -11.20 -1.06 -30.73
CA HIS A 158 -10.93 0.20 -31.43
C HIS A 158 -10.04 0.03 -32.67
N LEU A 159 -9.37 -1.12 -32.81
CA LEU A 159 -8.46 -1.41 -33.91
C LEU A 159 -9.06 -2.35 -34.97
N CYS A 160 -9.97 -3.23 -34.57
CA CYS A 160 -10.51 -4.30 -35.39
C CYS A 160 -12.00 -4.10 -35.66
N ASP A 161 -12.47 -4.49 -36.85
CA ASP A 161 -13.90 -4.45 -37.19
C ASP A 161 -14.70 -5.57 -36.49
N GLN A 162 -14.06 -6.71 -36.22
CA GLN A 162 -14.66 -7.83 -35.49
C GLN A 162 -13.67 -8.35 -34.43
N VAL A 163 -14.18 -8.62 -33.22
CA VAL A 163 -13.37 -9.10 -32.10
C VAL A 163 -14.05 -10.29 -31.41
N SER A 164 -13.36 -11.42 -31.38
CA SER A 164 -13.72 -12.60 -30.60
C SER A 164 -12.87 -12.65 -29.33
N ALA A 165 -13.50 -12.86 -28.17
CA ALA A 165 -12.83 -12.83 -26.87
C ALA A 165 -12.79 -14.22 -26.22
N TYR A 166 -11.59 -14.72 -25.91
CA TYR A 166 -11.38 -16.06 -25.35
C TYR A 166 -10.76 -16.00 -23.95
N GLY A 167 -11.19 -16.88 -23.05
CA GLY A 167 -10.58 -17.01 -21.71
C GLY A 167 -10.91 -15.88 -20.72
N TYR A 168 -11.93 -15.07 -21.00
CA TYR A 168 -12.41 -14.04 -20.08
C TYR A 168 -13.58 -14.54 -19.19
N ILE A 169 -13.76 -13.90 -18.04
CA ILE A 169 -14.82 -14.20 -17.06
C ILE A 169 -16.22 -14.01 -17.67
N THR A 170 -17.06 -15.04 -17.66
CA THR A 170 -18.45 -15.01 -18.14
C THR A 170 -19.46 -15.38 -17.04
N GLU A 171 -20.74 -15.50 -17.39
CA GLU A 171 -21.73 -16.11 -16.49
C GLU A 171 -21.38 -17.58 -16.23
N GLY A 172 -21.51 -18.02 -14.97
CA GLY A 172 -21.12 -19.36 -14.55
C GLY A 172 -19.60 -19.60 -14.43
N HIS A 173 -18.76 -18.55 -14.49
CA HIS A 173 -17.30 -18.67 -14.36
C HIS A 173 -16.85 -19.36 -13.06
N GLU A 174 -17.64 -19.30 -11.99
CA GLU A 174 -17.39 -19.95 -10.71
C GLU A 174 -17.22 -21.47 -10.82
N LYS A 175 -17.72 -22.08 -11.91
CA LYS A 175 -17.55 -23.51 -12.19
C LYS A 175 -16.16 -23.86 -12.73
N TYR A 176 -15.36 -22.86 -13.07
CA TYR A 176 -14.06 -23.02 -13.71
C TYR A 176 -12.94 -22.46 -12.83
N SER A 177 -11.73 -22.99 -13.00
CA SER A 177 -10.55 -22.50 -12.30
C SER A 177 -10.16 -21.10 -12.79
N ASP A 178 -9.53 -20.33 -11.90
CA ASP A 178 -8.99 -19.00 -12.15
C ASP A 178 -8.20 -18.90 -13.46
N HIS A 179 -7.26 -19.83 -13.70
CA HIS A 179 -6.54 -19.93 -14.96
C HIS A 179 -6.75 -21.30 -15.63
N TYR A 180 -6.76 -21.31 -16.96
CA TYR A 180 -6.89 -22.55 -17.73
C TYR A 180 -5.68 -23.49 -17.59
N TYR A 181 -4.56 -22.99 -17.10
CA TYR A 181 -3.35 -23.76 -16.85
C TYR A 181 -3.19 -24.20 -15.38
N ASP A 182 -4.20 -24.00 -14.55
CA ASP A 182 -4.20 -24.55 -13.20
C ASP A 182 -4.48 -26.06 -13.25
N LYS A 183 -3.66 -26.82 -12.52
CA LYS A 183 -3.76 -28.29 -12.44
C LYS A 183 -4.87 -28.74 -11.49
N ASP A 184 -5.13 -27.94 -10.47
CA ASP A 184 -6.19 -28.12 -9.48
C ASP A 184 -7.13 -26.93 -9.57
N TRP A 185 -8.42 -27.14 -9.29
CA TRP A 185 -9.37 -26.05 -9.32
C TRP A 185 -9.00 -24.98 -8.29
N LYS A 186 -8.95 -23.72 -8.75
CA LYS A 186 -8.71 -22.55 -7.91
C LYS A 186 -9.82 -21.53 -8.13
N HIS A 187 -10.30 -20.97 -7.03
CA HIS A 187 -11.24 -19.86 -7.10
C HIS A 187 -10.59 -18.62 -7.71
N LEU A 188 -11.35 -17.91 -8.56
CA LEU A 188 -10.93 -16.63 -9.15
C LEU A 188 -10.70 -15.59 -8.05
N ILE A 189 -9.49 -15.04 -7.97
CA ILE A 189 -9.17 -14.03 -6.97
C ILE A 189 -9.54 -12.64 -7.51
N SER A 190 -10.59 -12.05 -6.96
CA SER A 190 -10.97 -10.66 -7.26
C SER A 190 -10.15 -9.68 -6.42
N TYR A 191 -9.17 -9.03 -7.05
CA TYR A 191 -8.43 -7.95 -6.40
C TYR A 191 -9.26 -6.66 -6.31
N ILE A 192 -9.22 -6.01 -5.15
CA ILE A 192 -9.99 -4.80 -4.80
C ILE A 192 -9.71 -3.58 -5.69
N ASN A 193 -8.60 -3.59 -6.43
CA ASN A 193 -8.24 -2.51 -7.35
C ASN A 193 -8.89 -2.65 -8.73
N HIS A 194 -9.61 -3.73 -9.00
CA HIS A 194 -10.31 -4.00 -10.25
C HIS A 194 -11.82 -4.14 -9.99
N ASP A 195 -12.65 -3.74 -10.94
CA ASP A 195 -14.11 -3.90 -10.88
C ASP A 195 -14.53 -4.97 -11.90
N PHE A 196 -14.31 -6.24 -11.53
CA PHE A 196 -14.55 -7.39 -12.41
C PHE A 196 -16.00 -7.51 -12.85
N ASN A 197 -16.94 -7.09 -11.98
CA ASN A 197 -18.36 -7.07 -12.31
C ASN A 197 -18.67 -6.03 -13.39
N LEU A 198 -18.11 -4.82 -13.26
CA LEU A 198 -18.23 -3.80 -14.31
C LEU A 198 -17.59 -4.24 -15.62
N GLU A 199 -16.40 -4.85 -15.58
CA GLU A 199 -15.72 -5.34 -16.78
C GLU A 199 -16.52 -6.45 -17.48
N LYS A 200 -17.13 -7.36 -16.71
CA LYS A 200 -18.06 -8.37 -17.24
C LYS A 200 -19.30 -7.71 -17.86
N GLN A 201 -19.92 -6.75 -17.17
CA GLN A 201 -21.10 -6.03 -17.68
C GLN A 201 -20.80 -5.20 -18.94
N ALA A 202 -19.64 -4.56 -19.00
CA ALA A 202 -19.20 -3.79 -20.17
C ALA A 202 -19.08 -4.69 -21.41
N ARG A 203 -18.56 -5.92 -21.22
CA ARG A 203 -18.47 -6.92 -22.29
C ARG A 203 -19.84 -7.42 -22.74
N ASN A 204 -20.72 -7.76 -21.81
CA ASN A 204 -22.07 -8.25 -22.14
C ASN A 204 -22.90 -7.21 -22.89
N ARG A 205 -22.74 -5.91 -22.57
CA ARG A 205 -23.37 -4.82 -23.34
C ARG A 205 -22.87 -4.75 -24.78
N GLY A 206 -21.58 -4.98 -25.01
CA GLY A 206 -21.00 -5.05 -26.36
C GLY A 206 -21.49 -6.24 -27.19
N THR A 207 -21.95 -7.32 -26.56
CA THR A 207 -22.51 -8.50 -27.26
C THR A 207 -24.02 -8.41 -27.53
N GLU A 208 -24.77 -7.58 -26.78
CA GLU A 208 -26.23 -7.46 -26.89
C GLU A 208 -26.69 -6.22 -27.69
N GLN A 209 -25.83 -5.21 -27.91
CA GLN A 209 -26.14 -4.01 -28.71
C GLN A 209 -25.00 -3.64 -29.68
N PRO A 210 -24.98 -4.20 -30.90
CA PRO A 210 -23.94 -3.87 -31.89
C PRO A 210 -24.02 -2.44 -32.45
N GLU A 211 -25.20 -1.79 -32.40
CA GLU A 211 -25.49 -0.58 -33.19
C GLU A 211 -25.29 0.76 -32.44
N LEU A 212 -24.93 0.77 -31.15
CA LEU A 212 -25.00 2.00 -30.33
C LEU A 212 -23.71 2.84 -30.21
N ASP A 213 -22.61 2.52 -30.91
CA ASP A 213 -21.38 3.35 -30.84
C ASP A 213 -20.67 3.54 -32.19
N ALA A 214 -21.38 3.41 -33.32
CA ALA A 214 -20.83 3.76 -34.65
C ALA A 214 -20.49 5.27 -34.78
N SER A 215 -21.04 6.13 -33.92
CA SER A 215 -20.75 7.57 -33.87
C SER A 215 -19.55 7.94 -32.98
N ALA A 216 -18.90 6.98 -32.32
CA ALA A 216 -17.79 7.21 -31.39
C ALA A 216 -16.40 6.91 -31.98
N ARG A 217 -16.25 6.70 -33.29
CA ARG A 217 -14.94 6.72 -33.95
C ARG A 217 -14.44 8.17 -33.97
N LEU A 218 -13.53 8.53 -33.07
CA LEU A 218 -12.73 9.76 -33.20
C LEU A 218 -12.00 9.73 -34.56
N PRO A 219 -11.76 10.89 -35.21
CA PRO A 219 -10.93 10.94 -36.40
C PRO A 219 -9.47 10.62 -36.02
N SER A 220 -8.84 9.77 -36.83
CA SER A 220 -7.40 9.48 -36.97
C SER A 220 -6.71 8.52 -35.99
N VAL A 221 -5.94 7.62 -36.63
CA VAL A 221 -5.13 6.50 -36.13
C VAL A 221 -3.81 7.03 -35.53
N GLU A 222 -3.88 7.87 -34.49
CA GLU A 222 -2.70 8.44 -33.81
C GLU A 222 -2.65 8.11 -32.29
N GLN A 223 -3.49 7.20 -31.80
CA GLN A 223 -3.59 6.91 -30.35
C GLN A 223 -2.71 5.75 -29.87
N VAL A 224 -2.07 5.04 -30.81
CA VAL A 224 -1.03 4.03 -30.58
C VAL A 224 0.11 4.35 -31.55
N LEU A 225 1.14 5.04 -31.05
CA LEU A 225 2.20 5.57 -31.90
C LEU A 225 3.41 4.62 -31.94
N PRO A 226 4.01 4.37 -33.13
CA PRO A 226 5.34 3.78 -33.21
C PRO A 226 6.39 4.78 -32.68
N LEU A 227 7.35 4.30 -31.89
CA LEU A 227 8.44 5.13 -31.38
C LEU A 227 9.55 5.26 -32.41
N ASP A 228 9.72 6.46 -32.99
CA ASP A 228 10.87 6.80 -33.82
C ASP A 228 12.01 7.34 -32.94
N ALA A 229 13.13 6.60 -32.88
CA ALA A 229 14.28 6.92 -32.04
C ALA A 229 15.02 8.20 -32.48
N SER A 230 14.78 8.71 -33.69
CA SER A 230 15.50 9.84 -34.28
C SER A 230 14.99 11.23 -33.85
N LEU A 231 13.76 11.34 -33.35
CA LEU A 231 13.10 12.61 -32.99
C LEU A 231 13.27 13.04 -31.52
N LEU A 232 13.90 12.21 -30.68
CA LEU A 232 13.95 12.39 -29.21
C LEU A 232 15.25 13.01 -28.68
N SER A 233 16.13 13.53 -29.54
CA SER A 233 17.37 14.21 -29.09
C SER A 233 17.12 15.57 -28.44
N SER A 234 15.89 16.07 -28.43
CA SER A 234 15.55 17.34 -27.76
C SER A 234 14.38 17.20 -26.77
N ARG A 235 14.72 17.29 -25.48
CA ARG A 235 13.87 17.65 -24.32
C ARG A 235 12.89 16.60 -23.75
N LEU A 236 13.43 15.71 -22.89
CA LEU A 236 12.71 15.17 -21.73
C LEU A 236 13.33 15.77 -20.46
N THR A 237 12.87 16.95 -20.05
CA THR A 237 13.22 17.53 -18.73
C THR A 237 12.29 16.95 -17.67
N SER A 238 12.85 16.15 -16.76
CA SER A 238 12.12 15.66 -15.58
C SER A 238 11.93 16.79 -14.58
N SER A 239 10.73 17.36 -14.52
CA SER A 239 10.28 18.16 -13.39
C SER A 239 9.42 17.30 -12.47
N LEU A 240 10.04 16.79 -11.40
CA LEU A 240 9.37 16.29 -10.20
C LEU A 240 9.02 17.50 -9.32
N LEU A 241 7.77 17.62 -8.86
CA LEU A 241 7.37 17.91 -7.45
C LEU A 241 5.95 18.50 -7.35
N LEU A 242 5.18 17.89 -6.43
CA LEU A 242 4.03 18.39 -5.67
C LEU A 242 2.71 18.81 -6.36
N TYR A 243 1.63 18.31 -5.76
CA TYR A 243 0.20 18.54 -6.00
C TYR A 243 -0.44 17.74 -7.13
N GLY A 244 -1.52 17.05 -6.75
CA GLY A 244 -2.28 16.14 -7.59
C GLY A 244 -3.00 16.84 -8.72
N HIS A 245 -2.29 17.07 -9.82
CA HIS A 245 -2.80 17.18 -11.17
C HIS A 245 -1.75 16.59 -12.11
N TYR A 246 -2.06 15.47 -12.75
CA TYR A 246 -1.20 14.91 -13.80
C TYR A 246 -1.42 15.72 -15.08
N TYR A 247 -0.50 16.64 -15.37
CA TYR A 247 -0.37 17.26 -16.68
C TYR A 247 1.07 17.09 -17.18
N ALA A 248 1.21 16.54 -18.38
CA ALA A 248 2.30 16.90 -19.27
C ALA A 248 1.71 17.86 -20.31
N THR A 249 2.11 19.12 -20.29
CA THR A 249 1.86 20.04 -21.40
C THR A 249 2.97 19.85 -22.43
N VAL A 250 2.60 19.43 -23.65
CA VAL A 250 3.51 19.48 -24.80
C VAL A 250 3.44 20.91 -25.36
N GLU A 251 4.49 21.71 -25.15
CA GLU A 251 4.66 22.94 -25.90
C GLU A 251 5.17 22.60 -27.31
N SER A 252 4.29 22.69 -28.31
CA SER A 252 4.66 22.70 -29.72
C SER A 252 4.76 24.15 -30.20
N PRO A 253 5.89 24.59 -30.79
CA PRO A 253 6.04 25.95 -31.30
C PRO A 253 5.49 26.10 -32.71
N THR A 254 4.33 25.52 -33.06
CA THR A 254 3.60 25.86 -34.29
C THR A 254 2.21 25.23 -34.27
N SER A 255 1.16 26.03 -34.02
CA SER A 255 -0.14 26.02 -34.72
C SER A 255 -1.27 26.62 -33.86
N GLN A 256 -2.22 27.24 -34.54
CA GLN A 256 -3.18 28.24 -34.06
C GLN A 256 -4.16 27.78 -32.97
N ARG A 257 -4.51 28.73 -32.10
CA ARG A 257 -5.61 28.67 -31.11
C ARG A 257 -6.95 28.40 -31.79
N ILE A 258 -7.68 27.39 -31.33
CA ILE A 258 -9.16 27.36 -31.40
C ILE A 258 -9.68 27.28 -29.96
N ILE A 259 -10.41 28.32 -29.57
CA ILE A 259 -11.14 28.46 -28.30
C ILE A 259 -12.52 27.86 -28.50
N ALA A 260 -12.99 27.03 -27.57
CA ALA A 260 -14.42 26.76 -27.37
C ALA A 260 -14.76 26.76 -25.86
N SER A 261 -15.60 27.73 -25.49
CA SER A 261 -16.23 28.03 -24.20
C SER A 261 -16.84 26.78 -23.53
N LEU A 262 -16.54 26.41 -22.27
CA LEU A 262 -16.98 26.99 -20.98
C LEU A 262 -18.49 27.30 -20.88
N LEU A 263 -19.21 26.45 -20.12
CA LEU A 263 -20.51 26.76 -19.51
C LEU A 263 -20.28 27.35 -18.11
N GLN A 264 -20.97 28.45 -17.84
CA GLN A 264 -20.87 29.32 -16.67
C GLN A 264 -21.43 28.69 -15.37
N PRO A 265 -21.15 29.30 -14.21
CA PRO A 265 -22.18 30.15 -13.61
C PRO A 265 -21.66 31.52 -13.12
N GLU A 266 -22.55 32.51 -13.18
CA GLU A 266 -22.36 33.93 -12.80
C GLU A 266 -22.94 34.21 -11.38
N PRO A 267 -22.95 35.45 -10.83
CA PRO A 267 -21.97 35.94 -9.85
C PRO A 267 -22.59 36.38 -8.50
N LEU A 268 -21.76 36.60 -7.47
CA LEU A 268 -22.10 37.44 -6.32
C LEU A 268 -21.05 38.53 -6.08
N VAL A 269 -21.57 39.75 -6.24
CA VAL A 269 -21.11 41.14 -6.05
C VAL A 269 -19.96 41.44 -5.07
N LEU A 270 -19.10 42.35 -5.52
CA LEU A 270 -17.97 43.04 -4.87
C LEU A 270 -18.37 44.10 -3.82
N ALA A 271 -17.48 44.34 -2.84
CA ALA A 271 -17.14 45.71 -2.43
C ALA A 271 -15.69 45.80 -1.88
N PRO A 272 -14.97 46.94 -2.03
CA PRO A 272 -13.51 47.01 -2.02
C PRO A 272 -12.91 47.71 -0.79
N LEU A 273 -11.62 47.48 -0.54
CA LEU A 273 -10.76 48.43 0.17
C LEU A 273 -9.32 48.32 -0.34
N GLY A 274 -8.90 49.32 -1.10
CA GLY A 274 -7.50 49.63 -1.28
C GLY A 274 -7.02 50.53 -0.14
N THR A 275 -5.78 50.34 0.29
CA THR A 275 -4.78 51.43 0.32
C THR A 275 -3.40 50.86 0.65
N SER A 276 -2.43 51.38 -0.12
CA SER A 276 -0.99 51.21 -0.04
C SER A 276 -0.42 51.44 1.36
N LEU A 277 0.60 50.66 1.74
CA LEU A 277 1.82 51.21 2.36
C LEU A 277 3.06 50.44 1.87
N ARG A 278 4.04 51.22 1.40
CA ARG A 278 5.39 50.86 0.94
C ARG A 278 6.38 50.68 2.11
N ALA A 279 7.52 50.07 1.75
CA ALA A 279 8.87 50.13 2.33
C ALA A 279 9.25 48.90 3.19
N GLY A 280 10.40 48.24 2.99
CA GLY A 280 11.55 48.61 2.17
C GLY A 280 12.53 47.44 1.98
N SER A 281 13.26 47.58 0.88
CA SER A 281 14.42 46.86 0.34
C SER A 281 15.38 46.16 1.32
N ARG A 282 15.91 45.02 0.86
CA ARG A 282 17.35 44.87 0.53
C ARG A 282 17.62 43.64 -0.34
N GLN A 283 18.25 43.90 -1.48
CA GLN A 283 18.82 42.96 -2.44
C GLN A 283 20.10 42.28 -1.93
N ARG A 284 20.35 41.04 -2.36
CA ARG A 284 21.58 40.50 -2.97
C ARG A 284 21.36 39.00 -3.22
N ALA A 285 21.20 38.57 -4.47
CA ALA A 285 22.24 38.26 -5.46
C ALA A 285 22.91 36.90 -5.18
N LEU A 286 22.65 35.96 -6.10
CA LEU A 286 23.22 34.63 -6.27
C LEU A 286 24.65 34.73 -6.80
N ASP A 287 25.52 33.87 -6.28
CA ASP A 287 26.69 33.21 -6.90
C ASP A 287 27.04 32.07 -5.91
N GLY A 288 27.25 30.80 -6.25
CA GLY A 288 27.89 30.18 -7.40
C GLY A 288 29.03 29.31 -6.84
N GLY A 289 28.95 27.98 -6.92
CA GLY A 289 30.05 27.09 -6.51
C GLY A 289 29.63 25.69 -6.09
N LEU A 290 29.53 24.78 -7.07
CA LEU A 290 29.37 23.35 -6.89
C LEU A 290 30.76 22.73 -6.66
N GLU A 291 31.04 22.19 -5.46
CA GLU A 291 32.15 21.26 -5.27
C GLU A 291 31.68 19.92 -4.71
N SER A 292 32.09 18.88 -5.42
CA SER A 292 31.81 17.47 -5.19
C SER A 292 32.64 16.89 -4.04
N GLY A 293 31.99 16.04 -3.24
CA GLY A 293 32.65 14.91 -2.57
C GLY A 293 33.08 15.15 -1.13
N LYS A 294 32.19 14.85 -0.16
CA LYS A 294 32.59 14.35 1.16
C LYS A 294 31.63 13.26 1.64
N SER A 295 32.25 12.11 1.95
CA SER A 295 31.74 10.98 2.72
C SER A 295 30.85 11.40 3.90
N PHE A 296 29.68 10.77 4.01
CA PHE A 296 28.78 10.87 5.16
C PHE A 296 29.52 10.37 6.41
N LYS A 297 29.91 11.30 7.30
CA LYS A 297 30.17 10.98 8.71
C LYS A 297 28.84 11.06 9.47
N PRO A 298 28.50 10.08 10.34
CA PRO A 298 27.37 10.22 11.24
C PRO A 298 27.74 11.27 12.29
N SER A 299 27.00 12.38 12.33
CA SER A 299 27.21 13.43 13.32
C SER A 299 25.98 13.63 14.20
N ALA A 300 26.29 13.72 15.50
CA ALA A 300 25.48 14.08 16.66
C ALA A 300 24.60 12.96 17.24
N GLU A 301 25.16 12.30 18.25
CA GLU A 301 24.44 11.59 19.30
C GLU A 301 23.29 12.47 19.83
N LEU A 302 22.12 11.85 19.97
CA LEU A 302 21.00 12.40 20.71
C LEU A 302 21.48 12.72 22.13
N GLU A 303 21.36 13.98 22.58
CA GLU A 303 21.44 14.27 24.01
C GLU A 303 20.38 13.44 24.74
N GLU A 304 20.82 12.64 25.70
CA GLU A 304 19.96 11.76 26.49
C GLU A 304 18.96 12.58 27.31
N PRO A 305 17.64 12.42 27.09
CA PRO A 305 16.65 12.93 28.03
C PRO A 305 16.82 12.19 29.36
N LYS A 306 16.86 12.93 30.48
CA LYS A 306 16.94 12.35 31.83
C LYS A 306 15.91 11.22 32.00
N PRO A 307 16.31 10.06 32.56
CA PRO A 307 15.45 8.87 32.63
C PRO A 307 14.17 9.18 33.43
N SER A 308 13.02 8.98 32.79
CA SER A 308 11.70 9.13 33.42
C SER A 308 11.33 7.97 34.35
N ARG A 309 12.16 6.92 34.41
CA ARG A 309 11.88 5.66 35.10
C ARG A 309 12.61 5.62 36.45
N LYS A 310 12.02 6.25 37.48
CA LYS A 310 12.62 6.35 38.83
C LYS A 310 12.53 5.09 39.70
N GLN A 311 11.83 4.03 39.28
CA GLN A 311 11.67 2.81 40.09
C GLN A 311 11.88 1.54 39.23
N PRO A 312 12.80 0.63 39.61
CA PRO A 312 12.92 -0.69 39.02
C PRO A 312 11.62 -1.49 39.23
N SER A 313 11.19 -2.24 38.23
CA SER A 313 10.06 -3.18 38.37
C SER A 313 10.38 -4.20 39.47
N THR A 314 9.43 -4.47 40.37
CA THR A 314 9.52 -5.55 41.35
C THR A 314 9.32 -6.94 40.72
N CYS A 315 9.03 -6.99 39.41
CA CYS A 315 8.87 -8.25 38.70
C CYS A 315 10.20 -8.99 38.52
N LEU A 316 10.34 -10.13 39.21
CA LEU A 316 11.54 -11.00 39.21
C LEU A 316 12.00 -11.42 37.81
N ARG A 317 11.08 -11.47 36.83
CA ARG A 317 11.37 -11.77 35.42
C ARG A 317 10.72 -10.72 34.52
N SER A 318 11.29 -9.52 34.50
CA SER A 318 10.82 -8.45 33.62
C SER A 318 11.51 -8.44 32.25
N VAL A 319 10.82 -7.97 31.21
CA VAL A 319 11.38 -7.72 29.86
C VAL A 319 12.65 -6.87 29.96
N MET A 320 12.63 -5.82 30.79
CA MET A 320 13.81 -4.96 30.98
C MET A 320 14.99 -5.71 31.57
N ALA A 321 14.78 -6.48 32.65
CA ALA A 321 15.87 -7.20 33.29
C ALA A 321 16.47 -8.25 32.33
N ARG A 322 15.62 -8.97 31.59
CA ARG A 322 16.05 -9.95 30.58
C ARG A 322 16.81 -9.31 29.43
N ALA A 323 16.27 -8.21 28.88
CA ALA A 323 16.91 -7.50 27.78
C ALA A 323 18.27 -6.92 28.19
N LYS A 324 18.37 -6.29 29.38
CA LYS A 324 19.64 -5.72 29.88
C LYS A 324 20.72 -6.79 30.16
N ALA A 325 20.30 -7.99 30.55
CA ALA A 325 21.22 -9.09 30.83
C ALA A 325 21.67 -9.84 29.56
N ASP A 326 20.95 -9.70 28.45
CA ASP A 326 21.29 -10.35 27.19
C ASP A 326 22.36 -9.54 26.43
N PRO A 327 23.48 -10.15 25.99
CA PRO A 327 24.57 -9.42 25.33
C PRO A 327 24.15 -8.68 24.05
N LYS A 328 23.22 -9.24 23.28
CA LYS A 328 22.75 -8.64 22.03
C LYS A 328 21.66 -7.61 22.31
N PHE A 329 20.66 -7.98 23.09
CA PHE A 329 19.49 -7.13 23.31
C PHE A 329 19.75 -6.00 24.32
N GLY A 330 20.76 -6.12 25.18
CA GLY A 330 21.17 -5.07 26.11
C GLY A 330 21.64 -3.79 25.41
N GLU A 331 22.26 -3.91 24.23
CA GLU A 331 22.67 -2.78 23.40
C GLU A 331 21.54 -2.21 22.53
N VAL A 332 20.58 -3.07 22.18
CA VAL A 332 19.47 -2.74 21.27
C VAL A 332 18.37 -1.97 21.98
N PHE A 333 17.93 -2.44 23.17
CA PHE A 333 16.80 -1.82 23.89
C PHE A 333 17.17 -0.49 24.55
N ARG A 334 16.32 0.53 24.35
CA ARG A 334 16.35 1.84 25.00
C ARG A 334 14.98 2.14 25.65
N PHE A 335 14.84 1.76 26.92
CA PHE A 335 13.57 1.84 27.68
C PHE A 335 13.16 3.25 28.14
N ASP A 336 14.04 4.22 27.96
CA ASP A 336 13.86 5.65 28.20
C ASP A 336 13.23 6.37 27.00
N THR A 337 13.24 5.76 25.81
CA THR A 337 12.62 6.29 24.60
C THR A 337 11.12 6.57 24.82
N PRO A 338 10.61 7.79 24.55
CA PRO A 338 9.20 8.10 24.73
C PRO A 338 8.35 7.32 23.73
N VAL A 339 7.52 6.41 24.23
CA VAL A 339 6.65 5.55 23.41
C VAL A 339 5.50 6.35 22.78
N LEU A 340 4.99 7.36 23.50
CA LEU A 340 3.80 8.13 23.11
C LEU A 340 4.14 9.58 22.78
N MET A 341 3.44 10.12 21.78
CA MET A 341 3.41 11.54 21.45
C MET A 341 2.23 12.21 22.15
N TRP A 342 2.47 13.36 22.78
CA TRP A 342 1.46 14.16 23.47
C TRP A 342 1.87 15.64 23.47
N ASP A 343 1.05 16.53 24.03
CA ASP A 343 1.19 17.98 23.87
C ASP A 343 2.58 18.52 24.25
N GLN A 344 3.18 18.05 25.35
CA GLN A 344 4.48 18.54 25.84
C GLN A 344 5.65 18.22 24.91
N HIS A 345 5.52 17.21 24.04
CA HIS A 345 6.56 16.90 23.05
C HIS A 345 6.46 17.79 21.81
N PHE A 346 5.37 18.53 21.62
CA PHE A 346 5.15 19.41 20.48
C PHE A 346 5.80 20.78 20.67
N THR A 347 7.12 20.85 20.48
CA THR A 347 7.91 22.08 20.53
C THR A 347 8.35 22.52 19.13
N LEU A 348 8.84 23.75 19.01
CA LEU A 348 9.44 24.25 17.76
C LEU A 348 10.61 23.37 17.30
N GLU A 349 11.46 22.95 18.24
CA GLU A 349 12.60 22.08 17.96
C GLU A 349 12.14 20.70 17.44
N THR A 350 11.17 20.07 18.11
CA THR A 350 10.62 18.79 17.66
C THR A 350 9.96 18.93 16.28
N TRP A 351 9.24 20.02 16.03
CA TRP A 351 8.67 20.33 14.72
C TRP A 351 9.72 20.45 13.63
N ASP A 352 10.73 21.28 13.85
CA ASP A 352 11.77 21.53 12.86
C ASP A 352 12.57 20.27 12.52
N ARG A 353 12.76 19.38 13.50
CA ARG A 353 13.40 18.10 13.31
C ARG A 353 12.50 17.08 12.60
N LEU A 354 11.25 16.91 13.02
CA LEU A 354 10.36 15.88 12.47
C LEU A 354 9.78 16.24 11.10
N LYS A 355 9.61 17.53 10.76
CA LYS A 355 9.09 17.96 9.44
C LYS A 355 10.00 17.57 8.27
N THR A 356 11.25 17.17 8.53
CA THR A 356 12.22 16.73 7.51
C THR A 356 12.16 15.23 7.22
N ARG A 357 11.41 14.46 8.02
CA ARG A 357 11.29 13.01 7.89
C ARG A 357 9.90 12.63 7.39
N HIS A 358 9.83 11.70 6.45
CA HIS A 358 8.58 11.14 5.96
C HIS A 358 7.79 10.43 7.07
N VAL A 359 6.47 10.42 6.94
CA VAL A 359 5.59 9.59 7.77
C VAL A 359 5.94 8.10 7.58
N PRO A 360 5.90 7.25 8.63
CA PRO A 360 5.47 7.55 9.99
C PRO A 360 6.57 8.11 10.91
N TYR A 361 7.77 8.37 10.40
CA TYR A 361 8.95 8.78 11.19
C TYR A 361 9.06 10.28 11.46
N GLY A 362 8.13 11.07 10.91
CA GLY A 362 8.04 12.51 11.10
C GLY A 362 6.81 13.10 10.43
N TRP A 363 6.92 14.35 9.98
CA TRP A 363 5.81 15.19 9.51
C TRP A 363 6.08 15.83 8.15
N GLN A 364 7.00 15.29 7.36
CA GLN A 364 7.29 15.80 6.03
C GLN A 364 6.01 15.82 5.17
N GLY A 365 5.67 17.00 4.67
CA GLY A 365 4.46 17.22 3.87
C GLY A 365 3.17 17.39 4.66
N LEU A 366 3.20 17.30 6.00
CA LEU A 366 2.02 17.52 6.84
C LEU A 366 1.86 19.00 7.21
N SER A 367 0.62 19.43 7.40
CA SER A 367 0.29 20.78 7.87
C SER A 367 0.62 20.95 9.35
N HIS A 368 1.43 21.96 9.68
CA HIS A 368 1.70 22.36 11.07
C HIS A 368 0.41 22.63 11.85
N ALA A 369 -0.58 23.26 11.21
CA ALA A 369 -1.85 23.58 11.85
C ALA A 369 -2.62 22.30 12.23
N VAL A 370 -2.64 21.29 11.35
CA VAL A 370 -3.32 20.01 11.63
C VAL A 370 -2.61 19.30 12.77
N VAL A 371 -1.30 19.02 12.63
CA VAL A 371 -0.52 18.30 13.64
C VAL A 371 -0.56 19.01 14.99
N GLY A 372 -0.33 20.33 15.01
CA GLY A 372 -0.31 21.11 16.23
C GLY A 372 -1.68 21.20 16.91
N SER A 373 -2.76 21.37 16.14
CA SER A 373 -4.11 21.38 16.71
C SER A 373 -4.54 20.01 17.26
N THR A 374 -4.10 18.90 16.65
CA THR A 374 -4.33 17.56 17.17
C THR A 374 -3.53 17.31 18.46
N LEU A 375 -2.22 17.60 18.47
CA LEU A 375 -1.37 17.29 19.61
C LEU A 375 -1.73 18.10 20.86
N ARG A 376 -2.21 19.34 20.71
CA ARG A 376 -2.73 20.15 21.81
C ARG A 376 -3.95 19.55 22.51
N LEU A 377 -4.67 18.63 21.87
CA LEU A 377 -5.78 17.90 22.49
C LEU A 377 -5.30 16.70 23.32
N LEU A 378 -4.06 16.24 23.13
CA LEU A 378 -3.43 15.19 23.93
C LEU A 378 -2.71 15.80 25.13
N ASN A 379 -3.41 16.60 25.94
CA ASN A 379 -2.84 17.36 27.06
C ASN A 379 -3.14 16.76 28.44
N ALA A 380 -3.87 15.65 28.50
CA ALA A 380 -4.13 14.97 29.76
C ALA A 380 -2.87 14.25 30.25
N SER A 381 -2.66 14.19 31.57
CA SER A 381 -1.55 13.44 32.17
C SER A 381 -1.58 11.95 31.77
N ALA A 382 -2.77 11.41 31.53
CA ALA A 382 -2.97 10.06 31.02
C ALA A 382 -2.45 9.84 29.60
N ASN A 383 -2.11 10.87 28.82
CA ASN A 383 -1.49 10.73 27.49
C ASN A 383 0.03 10.50 27.56
N ARG A 384 0.66 10.74 28.71
CA ARG A 384 2.10 10.52 28.92
C ARG A 384 2.49 9.04 28.90
N HIS A 385 1.61 8.17 29.41
CA HIS A 385 1.88 6.75 29.58
C HIS A 385 0.72 5.91 29.02
N LEU A 386 1.03 4.68 28.63
CA LEU A 386 0.03 3.78 28.07
C LEU A 386 -0.99 3.31 29.11
N PHE A 387 -0.53 3.10 30.34
CA PHE A 387 -1.31 2.76 31.51
C PHE A 387 -0.61 3.25 32.78
N ASP A 388 -1.41 3.44 33.84
CA ASP A 388 -0.89 3.70 35.17
C ASP A 388 -0.37 2.40 35.77
N ARG A 389 0.88 2.40 36.22
CA ARG A 389 1.52 1.21 36.81
C ARG A 389 1.07 0.98 38.25
N ASP A 390 0.66 2.04 38.95
CA ASP A 390 0.24 1.95 40.35
C ASP A 390 -1.09 1.21 40.49
N ALA A 391 -1.84 1.06 39.39
CA ALA A 391 -3.04 0.24 39.30
C ALA A 391 -2.79 -1.27 39.39
N PHE A 392 -1.53 -1.73 39.38
CA PHE A 392 -1.16 -3.15 39.42
C PHE A 392 -0.41 -3.48 40.73
N PRO A 393 -1.12 -3.84 41.82
CA PRO A 393 -0.54 -3.96 43.16
C PRO A 393 0.53 -5.06 43.30
N GLY A 394 0.59 -6.02 42.37
CA GLY A 394 1.67 -7.01 42.28
C GLY A 394 2.95 -6.51 41.60
N GLY A 395 2.95 -5.30 41.05
CA GLY A 395 4.08 -4.61 40.41
C GLY A 395 4.56 -5.20 39.06
N CYS A 396 4.05 -6.37 38.66
CA CYS A 396 4.36 -7.00 37.37
C CYS A 396 3.15 -6.91 36.43
N VAL A 397 3.28 -6.19 35.32
CA VAL A 397 2.23 -6.08 34.30
C VAL A 397 2.46 -7.08 33.18
N ARG A 398 1.54 -8.04 33.02
CA ARG A 398 1.57 -9.11 32.03
C ARG A 398 0.68 -8.72 30.84
N CYS A 399 1.27 -8.71 29.65
CA CYS A 399 0.58 -8.31 28.43
C CYS A 399 0.52 -9.44 27.42
N ALA A 400 -0.65 -9.66 26.82
CA ALA A 400 -0.78 -10.44 25.60
C ALA A 400 -0.89 -9.49 24.40
N VAL A 401 -0.17 -9.80 23.33
CA VAL A 401 -0.31 -9.12 22.04
C VAL A 401 -0.82 -10.13 21.03
N VAL A 402 -1.98 -9.85 20.45
CA VAL A 402 -2.69 -10.75 19.55
C VAL A 402 -2.63 -10.18 18.13
N GLY A 403 -1.78 -10.77 17.30
CA GLY A 403 -1.80 -10.61 15.85
C GLY A 403 -2.91 -11.43 15.22
N ASN A 404 -3.11 -11.25 13.92
CA ASN A 404 -4.26 -11.83 13.22
C ASN A 404 -3.96 -13.12 12.45
N GLY A 405 -2.76 -13.68 12.62
CA GLY A 405 -2.27 -14.80 11.82
C GLY A 405 -3.07 -16.09 12.00
N GLY A 406 -3.18 -16.88 10.92
CA GLY A 406 -3.93 -18.14 10.88
C GLY A 406 -3.52 -19.22 11.88
N ILE A 407 -2.34 -19.11 12.49
CA ILE A 407 -1.87 -20.02 13.55
C ILE A 407 -2.82 -20.09 14.75
N LEU A 408 -3.66 -19.06 14.97
CA LEU A 408 -4.63 -19.05 16.06
C LEU A 408 -5.90 -19.87 15.79
N ASN A 409 -6.23 -20.19 14.53
CA ASN A 409 -7.46 -20.92 14.22
C ASN A 409 -7.43 -22.35 14.81
N GLY A 410 -8.34 -22.68 15.72
CA GLY A 410 -8.37 -23.94 16.45
C GLY A 410 -7.22 -24.13 17.45
N SER A 411 -6.60 -23.04 17.92
CA SER A 411 -5.50 -23.03 18.89
C SER A 411 -5.95 -23.12 20.35
N ARG A 412 -7.22 -22.79 20.62
CA ARG A 412 -7.84 -22.72 21.95
C ARG A 412 -7.06 -21.82 22.93
N GLN A 413 -6.33 -20.83 22.43
CA GLN A 413 -5.51 -19.93 23.27
C GLN A 413 -6.31 -18.84 23.97
N GLY A 414 -7.61 -18.71 23.74
CA GLY A 414 -8.42 -17.59 24.22
C GLY A 414 -8.37 -17.42 25.74
N LYS A 415 -8.46 -18.52 26.49
CA LYS A 415 -8.32 -18.49 27.97
C LYS A 415 -6.93 -18.04 28.43
N ALA A 416 -5.88 -18.46 27.73
CA ALA A 416 -4.50 -18.07 28.05
C ALA A 416 -4.24 -16.59 27.72
N ILE A 417 -4.80 -16.10 26.60
CA ILE A 417 -4.78 -14.68 26.22
C ILE A 417 -5.49 -13.85 27.30
N ASP A 418 -6.73 -14.19 27.64
CA ASP A 418 -7.55 -13.43 28.59
C ASP A 418 -7.03 -13.49 30.04
N ALA A 419 -6.13 -14.42 30.37
CA ALA A 419 -5.46 -14.49 31.67
C ALA A 419 -4.41 -13.38 31.88
N HIS A 420 -4.03 -12.63 30.84
CA HIS A 420 -3.11 -11.49 30.97
C HIS A 420 -3.82 -10.26 31.56
N ASP A 421 -3.05 -9.36 32.17
CA ASP A 421 -3.58 -8.12 32.74
C ASP A 421 -4.09 -7.19 31.63
N LEU A 422 -3.31 -7.08 30.55
CA LEU A 422 -3.61 -6.22 29.41
C LEU A 422 -3.53 -7.01 28.10
N VAL A 423 -4.47 -6.75 27.19
CA VAL A 423 -4.51 -7.39 25.87
C VAL A 423 -4.50 -6.34 24.75
N PHE A 424 -3.52 -6.46 23.86
CA PHE A 424 -3.37 -5.65 22.66
C PHE A 424 -3.92 -6.40 21.46
N ARG A 425 -4.77 -5.75 20.66
CA ARG A 425 -5.27 -6.24 19.37
C ARG A 425 -5.09 -5.16 18.31
N LEU A 426 -5.20 -5.51 17.03
CA LEU A 426 -4.90 -4.59 15.94
C LEU A 426 -5.55 -4.97 14.61
N ASN A 427 -5.73 -4.00 13.72
CA ASN A 427 -6.26 -4.19 12.37
C ASN A 427 -7.58 -5.01 12.37
N GLY A 428 -7.73 -6.01 11.50
CA GLY A 428 -8.90 -6.91 11.43
C GLY A 428 -9.01 -7.90 12.60
N ALA A 429 -9.15 -7.40 13.84
CA ALA A 429 -9.27 -8.24 15.03
C ALA A 429 -10.69 -8.82 15.19
N VAL A 430 -11.04 -9.83 14.38
CA VAL A 430 -12.32 -10.56 14.47
C VAL A 430 -12.38 -11.37 15.77
N ILE A 431 -13.28 -11.02 16.68
CA ILE A 431 -13.44 -11.76 17.95
C ILE A 431 -14.63 -12.73 17.87
N LYS A 432 -15.76 -12.24 17.33
CA LYS A 432 -17.02 -12.99 17.31
C LYS A 432 -16.86 -14.29 16.52
N GLY A 433 -17.15 -15.42 17.18
CA GLY A 433 -17.01 -16.76 16.60
C GLY A 433 -15.63 -17.40 16.74
N PHE A 434 -14.64 -16.68 17.29
CA PHE A 434 -13.27 -17.14 17.49
C PHE A 434 -12.81 -16.98 18.95
N GLU A 435 -13.72 -16.74 19.89
CA GLU A 435 -13.42 -16.42 21.29
C GLU A 435 -12.63 -17.53 21.99
N GLU A 436 -12.86 -18.80 21.66
CA GLU A 436 -12.07 -19.91 22.20
C GLU A 436 -10.59 -19.83 21.81
N ASP A 437 -10.32 -19.33 20.61
CA ASP A 437 -8.98 -19.25 20.04
C ASP A 437 -8.27 -17.95 20.42
N VAL A 438 -8.98 -16.82 20.34
CA VAL A 438 -8.38 -15.49 20.45
C VAL A 438 -8.77 -14.73 21.71
N GLY A 439 -9.72 -15.24 22.50
CA GLY A 439 -10.20 -14.59 23.72
C GLY A 439 -11.09 -13.39 23.44
N THR A 440 -11.56 -12.74 24.51
CA THR A 440 -12.51 -11.61 24.45
C THR A 440 -11.95 -10.33 25.06
N LYS A 441 -10.96 -10.43 25.95
CA LYS A 441 -10.37 -9.27 26.62
C LYS A 441 -9.66 -8.39 25.59
N ILE A 442 -9.84 -7.08 25.75
CA ILE A 442 -9.12 -6.06 24.98
C ILE A 442 -8.90 -4.84 25.87
N SER A 443 -7.66 -4.37 25.92
CA SER A 443 -7.24 -3.17 26.66
C SER A 443 -6.73 -2.10 25.71
N PHE A 444 -6.10 -2.52 24.61
CA PHE A 444 -5.57 -1.64 23.58
C PHE A 444 -5.93 -2.13 22.18
N TYR A 445 -6.32 -1.21 21.30
CA TYR A 445 -6.52 -1.47 19.88
C TYR A 445 -5.64 -0.54 19.03
N GLY A 446 -4.65 -1.10 18.34
CA GLY A 446 -3.68 -0.38 17.52
C GLY A 446 -3.99 -0.43 16.02
N PHE A 447 -3.89 0.71 15.34
CA PHE A 447 -4.22 0.79 13.91
C PHE A 447 -3.64 2.05 13.24
N THR A 448 -3.60 2.03 11.91
CA THR A 448 -3.68 3.24 11.08
C THR A 448 -5.12 3.37 10.59
N VAL A 449 -5.61 4.59 10.37
CA VAL A 449 -6.99 4.84 9.88
C VAL A 449 -7.23 4.11 8.56
N ASN A 450 -6.23 4.10 7.67
CA ASN A 450 -6.30 3.39 6.41
C ASN A 450 -6.52 1.87 6.61
N THR A 451 -5.69 1.22 7.42
CA THR A 451 -5.79 -0.23 7.63
C THR A 451 -7.06 -0.60 8.41
N MET A 452 -7.49 0.23 9.35
CA MET A 452 -8.75 0.03 10.08
C MET A 452 -9.95 0.00 9.13
N LYS A 453 -10.10 1.03 8.28
CA LYS A 453 -11.22 1.12 7.33
C LYS A 453 -11.15 0.01 6.27
N ASN A 454 -9.96 -0.29 5.75
CA ASN A 454 -9.78 -1.40 4.81
C ASN A 454 -10.17 -2.74 5.44
N SER A 455 -9.85 -2.95 6.72
CA SER A 455 -10.21 -4.18 7.44
C SER A 455 -11.73 -4.32 7.61
N LEU A 456 -12.43 -3.23 7.97
CA LEU A 456 -13.90 -3.20 8.08
C LEU A 456 -14.61 -3.52 6.76
N ILE A 457 -14.00 -3.16 5.63
CA ILE A 457 -14.52 -3.48 4.29
C ILE A 457 -14.19 -4.94 3.94
N ALA A 458 -12.91 -5.30 3.98
CA ALA A 458 -12.41 -6.58 3.49
C ALA A 458 -12.86 -7.78 4.31
N TYR A 459 -13.03 -7.61 5.62
CA TYR A 459 -13.32 -8.72 6.54
C TYR A 459 -14.76 -8.70 7.07
N LYS A 460 -15.63 -7.91 6.44
CA LYS A 460 -17.05 -7.85 6.77
C LYS A 460 -17.72 -9.23 6.71
N GLU A 461 -17.39 -10.02 5.68
CA GLU A 461 -17.91 -11.39 5.50
C GLU A 461 -17.44 -12.35 6.60
N TYR A 462 -16.28 -12.09 7.21
CA TYR A 462 -15.74 -12.86 8.33
C TYR A 462 -16.21 -12.35 9.69
N GLY A 463 -17.18 -11.42 9.72
CA GLY A 463 -17.76 -10.88 10.95
C GLY A 463 -17.09 -9.61 11.49
N PHE A 464 -16.12 -9.02 10.79
CA PHE A 464 -15.50 -7.75 11.19
C PHE A 464 -16.35 -6.53 10.80
N THR A 465 -17.56 -6.44 11.34
CA THR A 465 -18.51 -5.36 11.01
C THR A 465 -18.26 -4.07 11.81
N GLN A 466 -17.53 -4.16 12.91
CA GLN A 466 -17.16 -3.04 13.77
C GLN A 466 -15.80 -3.32 14.41
N ILE A 467 -15.05 -2.26 14.72
CA ILE A 467 -13.87 -2.40 15.57
C ILE A 467 -14.29 -2.71 17.01
N PRO A 468 -13.42 -3.32 17.83
CA PRO A 468 -13.72 -3.57 19.23
C PRO A 468 -14.03 -2.26 19.97
N GLN A 469 -15.08 -2.28 20.79
CA GLN A 469 -15.45 -1.18 21.68
C GLN A 469 -15.61 -1.75 23.09
N ALA A 470 -14.97 -1.12 24.07
CA ALA A 470 -15.19 -1.40 25.48
C ALA A 470 -14.97 -0.12 26.29
N LYS A 471 -15.52 -0.10 27.51
CA LYS A 471 -15.42 1.07 28.41
C LYS A 471 -13.97 1.47 28.65
N ASP A 472 -13.14 0.51 29.07
CA ASP A 472 -11.74 0.74 29.45
C ASP A 472 -10.75 0.55 28.28
N LEU A 473 -11.25 0.36 27.05
CA LEU A 473 -10.43 0.23 25.86
C LEU A 473 -9.81 1.58 25.48
N ARG A 474 -8.50 1.58 25.24
CA ARG A 474 -7.76 2.71 24.67
C ARG A 474 -7.35 2.43 23.23
N TYR A 475 -7.54 3.40 22.36
CA TYR A 475 -7.20 3.33 20.95
C TYR A 475 -5.82 3.94 20.71
N ILE A 476 -4.93 3.21 20.05
CA ILE A 476 -3.56 3.64 19.76
C ILE A 476 -3.44 3.95 18.26
N PHE A 477 -3.37 5.24 17.94
CA PHE A 477 -3.11 5.74 16.59
C PHE A 477 -1.64 5.59 16.25
N ILE A 478 -1.38 5.13 15.03
CA ILE A 478 -0.05 5.14 14.41
C ILE A 478 0.00 6.31 13.42
N PRO A 479 0.92 7.27 13.55
CA PRO A 479 0.99 8.48 12.72
C PRO A 479 1.53 8.21 11.30
N SER A 480 0.84 7.38 10.52
CA SER A 480 1.28 6.96 9.18
C SER A 480 0.88 7.90 8.05
N ASP A 481 -0.13 8.73 8.26
CA ASP A 481 -0.67 9.66 7.28
C ASP A 481 -1.35 10.85 7.98
N ILE A 482 -1.64 11.93 7.24
CA ILE A 482 -2.43 13.06 7.77
C ILE A 482 -3.80 12.60 8.29
N ARG A 483 -4.38 11.57 7.68
CA ARG A 483 -5.65 10.95 8.09
C ARG A 483 -5.67 10.54 9.55
N ASP A 484 -4.55 10.03 10.06
CA ASP A 484 -4.45 9.59 11.46
C ASP A 484 -4.60 10.78 12.42
N TYR A 485 -4.02 11.94 12.08
CA TYR A 485 -4.12 13.17 12.89
C TYR A 485 -5.51 13.81 12.84
N VAL A 486 -6.12 13.85 11.65
CA VAL A 486 -7.45 14.45 11.47
C VAL A 486 -8.51 13.57 12.16
N MET A 487 -8.45 12.25 11.98
CA MET A 487 -9.37 11.32 12.67
C MET A 487 -9.19 11.39 14.19
N LEU A 488 -7.95 11.40 14.70
CA LEU A 488 -7.67 11.51 16.13
C LEU A 488 -8.25 12.80 16.72
N LYS A 489 -8.04 13.93 16.05
CA LYS A 489 -8.61 15.22 16.47
C LYS A 489 -10.13 15.16 16.53
N SER A 490 -10.77 14.71 15.46
CA SER A 490 -12.23 14.56 15.38
C SER A 490 -12.78 13.60 16.44
N ALA A 491 -12.06 12.51 16.73
CA ALA A 491 -12.45 11.53 17.75
C ALA A 491 -12.41 12.10 19.17
N ILE A 492 -11.37 12.87 19.52
CA ILE A 492 -11.29 13.55 20.82
C ILE A 492 -12.36 14.64 20.94
N GLN A 493 -12.63 15.38 19.87
CA GLN A 493 -13.61 16.47 19.87
C GLN A 493 -15.06 15.99 19.79
N GLY A 494 -15.30 14.74 19.44
CA GLY A 494 -16.64 14.21 19.21
C GLY A 494 -17.34 14.86 18.02
N SER A 495 -16.61 15.29 17.00
CA SER A 495 -17.15 15.93 15.79
C SER A 495 -16.86 15.09 14.55
N PRO A 496 -17.67 15.20 13.48
CA PRO A 496 -17.36 14.57 12.19
C PRO A 496 -15.98 15.00 11.66
N VAL A 497 -15.37 14.15 10.83
CA VAL A 497 -14.10 14.45 10.17
C VAL A 497 -14.30 15.58 9.16
N PRO A 498 -13.62 16.73 9.30
CA PRO A 498 -13.95 17.93 8.52
C PRO A 498 -13.30 17.96 7.12
N GLU A 499 -12.17 17.26 6.94
CA GLU A 499 -11.32 17.35 5.75
C GLU A 499 -10.58 16.04 5.47
N GLY A 500 -9.90 15.98 4.32
CA GLY A 500 -9.15 14.80 3.88
C GLY A 500 -10.05 13.71 3.28
N SER A 501 -9.47 12.53 3.05
CA SER A 501 -10.14 11.39 2.42
C SER A 501 -11.24 10.76 3.29
N ASP A 502 -11.23 11.04 4.59
CA ASP A 502 -12.22 10.50 5.55
C ASP A 502 -13.28 11.56 5.92
N LYS A 503 -13.37 12.67 5.17
CA LYS A 503 -14.35 13.72 5.42
C LYS A 503 -15.77 13.17 5.49
N GLY A 504 -16.49 13.56 6.53
CA GLY A 504 -17.87 13.12 6.79
C GLY A 504 -17.98 11.88 7.68
N ASP A 505 -16.88 11.16 7.93
CA ASP A 505 -16.87 10.08 8.90
C ASP A 505 -17.23 10.62 10.30
N GLU A 506 -18.03 9.84 11.04
CA GLU A 506 -18.37 10.11 12.44
C GLU A 506 -17.54 9.19 13.34
N PRO A 507 -16.52 9.72 14.06
CA PRO A 507 -15.63 8.88 14.88
C PRO A 507 -16.37 8.04 15.92
N GLN A 508 -17.52 8.48 16.41
CA GLN A 508 -18.33 7.72 17.37
C GLN A 508 -18.83 6.39 16.83
N LYS A 509 -19.03 6.27 15.50
CA LYS A 509 -19.39 5.00 14.85
C LYS A 509 -18.26 3.98 14.94
N TYR A 510 -17.01 4.44 14.99
CA TYR A 510 -15.85 3.57 15.15
C TYR A 510 -15.52 3.34 16.63
N PHE A 511 -15.36 4.41 17.40
CA PHE A 511 -14.71 4.37 18.72
C PHE A 511 -15.68 4.30 19.90
N GLY A 512 -16.99 4.42 19.64
CA GLY A 512 -18.03 4.53 20.66
C GLY A 512 -18.33 5.98 21.05
N PRO A 513 -19.29 6.20 21.96
CA PRO A 513 -19.81 7.54 22.27
C PRO A 513 -18.85 8.42 23.09
N GLU A 514 -17.84 7.84 23.74
CA GLU A 514 -16.91 8.58 24.59
C GLU A 514 -15.86 9.33 23.75
N ALA A 515 -15.93 10.66 23.81
CA ALA A 515 -14.98 11.58 23.20
C ALA A 515 -14.12 12.24 24.29
N SER A 516 -12.97 11.63 24.61
CA SER A 516 -12.05 12.10 25.65
C SER A 516 -10.59 11.92 25.20
N ALA A 517 -9.69 12.80 25.64
CA ALA A 517 -8.26 12.69 25.30
C ALA A 517 -7.64 11.41 25.90
N GLU A 518 -8.17 10.95 27.03
CA GLU A 518 -7.72 9.77 27.78
C GLU A 518 -7.98 8.47 27.03
N LYS A 519 -9.06 8.40 26.23
CA LYS A 519 -9.42 7.22 25.43
C LYS A 519 -8.47 6.99 24.26
N PHE A 520 -7.78 8.03 23.80
CA PHE A 520 -6.91 7.98 22.62
C PHE A 520 -5.43 8.15 22.97
N LYS A 521 -4.57 7.49 22.20
CA LYS A 521 -3.11 7.52 22.34
C LYS A 521 -2.50 7.63 20.95
N LEU A 522 -1.34 8.26 20.85
CA LEU A 522 -0.60 8.40 19.59
C LEU A 522 0.83 7.88 19.80
N LEU A 523 1.28 6.96 18.95
CA LEU A 523 2.68 6.52 19.00
C LEU A 523 3.62 7.66 18.58
N HIS A 524 4.79 7.71 19.22
CA HIS A 524 5.80 8.73 18.94
C HIS A 524 6.56 8.46 17.64
N PRO A 525 6.65 9.41 16.67
CA PRO A 525 7.42 9.20 15.44
C PRO A 525 8.89 8.79 15.67
N ASP A 526 9.57 9.41 16.65
CA ASP A 526 10.93 8.98 17.04
C ASP A 526 10.97 7.55 17.62
N PHE A 527 9.94 7.10 18.33
CA PHE A 527 9.86 5.71 18.78
C PHE A 527 9.75 4.77 17.58
N LEU A 528 8.93 5.10 16.57
CA LEU A 528 8.83 4.31 15.34
C LEU A 528 10.16 4.27 14.57
N GLN A 529 10.87 5.40 14.51
CA GLN A 529 12.19 5.49 13.91
C GLN A 529 13.22 4.65 14.67
N TYR A 530 13.18 4.67 16.00
CA TYR A 530 14.01 3.86 16.88
C TYR A 530 13.76 2.36 16.66
N LEU A 531 12.51 1.92 16.66
CA LEU A 531 12.14 0.53 16.42
C LEU A 531 12.66 0.04 15.07
N THR A 532 12.46 0.86 14.04
CA THR A 532 12.94 0.58 12.68
C THR A 532 14.46 0.50 12.61
N ALA A 533 15.17 1.47 13.21
CA ALA A 533 16.62 1.52 13.11
C ALA A 533 17.33 0.44 13.92
N ARG A 534 16.75 0.00 15.05
CA ARG A 534 17.41 -0.89 16.02
C ARG A 534 16.92 -2.34 15.98
N PHE A 535 15.65 -2.58 15.63
CA PHE A 535 15.07 -3.94 15.64
C PHE A 535 14.77 -4.47 14.24
N LEU A 536 14.24 -3.61 13.36
CA LEU A 536 13.68 -4.00 12.08
C LEU A 536 14.29 -3.17 10.95
N ARG A 537 15.62 -3.15 10.86
CA ARG A 537 16.33 -2.43 9.80
C ARG A 537 16.38 -3.31 8.55
N SER A 538 15.35 -3.27 7.74
CA SER A 538 15.28 -4.04 6.49
C SER A 538 16.14 -3.43 5.38
N GLU A 539 16.65 -4.29 4.49
CA GLU A 539 17.30 -3.86 3.24
C GLU A 539 16.35 -3.10 2.31
N LEU A 540 15.03 -3.20 2.51
CA LEU A 540 14.03 -2.39 1.80
C LEU A 540 14.25 -0.88 1.99
N LEU A 541 14.83 -0.46 3.13
CA LEU A 541 15.24 0.93 3.38
C LEU A 541 16.32 1.44 2.40
N ASN A 542 17.06 0.54 1.75
CA ASN A 542 18.07 0.87 0.75
C ASN A 542 17.52 0.83 -0.69
N THR A 543 16.20 0.70 -0.84
CA THR A 543 15.52 0.58 -2.14
C THR A 543 14.55 1.75 -2.36
N GLN A 544 13.87 1.75 -3.52
CA GLN A 544 12.76 2.66 -3.80
C GLN A 544 11.59 2.55 -2.80
N TYR A 545 11.54 1.48 -2.01
CA TYR A 545 10.51 1.28 -0.98
C TYR A 545 10.83 1.94 0.35
N SER A 546 12.00 2.58 0.47
CA SER A 546 12.43 3.26 1.69
C SER A 546 11.39 4.22 2.26
N SER A 547 10.65 4.93 1.40
CA SER A 547 9.62 5.89 1.79
C SER A 547 8.28 5.27 2.22
N ILE A 548 8.07 3.99 1.95
CA ILE A 548 6.84 3.26 2.34
C ILE A 548 7.11 2.17 3.37
N TYR A 549 8.38 1.86 3.62
CA TYR A 549 8.78 0.85 4.58
C TYR A 549 8.48 1.32 6.00
N MET A 550 7.75 0.49 6.72
CA MET A 550 7.61 0.57 8.16
C MET A 550 7.40 -0.82 8.75
N PRO A 551 7.75 -1.07 10.02
CA PRO A 551 7.31 -2.26 10.72
C PRO A 551 5.78 -2.43 10.62
N SER A 552 5.30 -3.67 10.53
CA SER A 552 3.87 -3.95 10.52
C SER A 552 3.17 -3.38 11.77
N THR A 553 1.87 -3.10 11.70
CA THR A 553 1.09 -2.71 12.89
C THR A 553 1.27 -3.73 14.02
N GLY A 554 1.36 -5.02 13.68
CA GLY A 554 1.63 -6.10 14.61
C GLY A 554 2.96 -5.90 15.33
N ALA A 555 4.04 -5.68 14.56
CA ALA A 555 5.37 -5.41 15.11
C ALA A 555 5.38 -4.16 16.01
N LEU A 556 4.72 -3.09 15.59
CA LEU A 556 4.65 -1.86 16.37
C LEU A 556 3.94 -2.07 17.70
N MET A 557 2.84 -2.81 17.74
CA MET A 557 2.13 -3.12 18.99
C MET A 557 2.94 -4.07 19.88
N LEU A 558 3.59 -5.09 19.30
CA LEU A 558 4.41 -6.03 20.05
C LEU A 558 5.62 -5.34 20.69
N LEU A 559 6.33 -4.51 19.93
CA LEU A 559 7.46 -3.73 20.44
C LEU A 559 6.99 -2.63 21.42
N THR A 560 5.81 -2.04 21.25
CA THR A 560 5.20 -1.14 22.23
C THR A 560 4.96 -1.84 23.57
N ALA A 561 4.39 -3.05 23.55
CA ALA A 561 4.19 -3.86 24.75
C ALA A 561 5.52 -4.21 25.43
N LEU A 562 6.56 -4.57 24.66
CA LEU A 562 7.90 -4.84 25.18
C LEU A 562 8.54 -3.63 25.89
N HIS A 563 8.20 -2.40 25.52
CA HIS A 563 8.74 -1.19 26.17
C HIS A 563 7.94 -0.75 27.40
N THR A 564 6.69 -1.20 27.54
CA THR A 564 5.74 -0.71 28.55
C THR A 564 5.40 -1.76 29.61
N CYS A 565 5.29 -3.04 29.23
CA CYS A 565 4.92 -4.16 30.09
C CYS A 565 6.14 -4.84 30.73
N ASP A 566 5.90 -5.63 31.77
CA ASP A 566 6.94 -6.41 32.44
C ASP A 566 7.06 -7.82 31.87
N GLN A 567 5.99 -8.41 31.35
CA GLN A 567 6.03 -9.69 30.63
C GLN A 567 5.14 -9.61 29.41
N VAL A 568 5.60 -10.18 28.30
CA VAL A 568 4.88 -10.14 27.02
C VAL A 568 4.78 -11.53 26.41
N SER A 569 3.55 -11.89 26.02
CA SER A 569 3.25 -13.09 25.24
C SER A 569 2.67 -12.68 23.89
N ALA A 570 3.25 -13.18 22.80
CA ALA A 570 2.84 -12.92 21.42
C ALA A 570 2.04 -14.10 20.86
N TYR A 571 0.84 -13.81 20.37
CA TYR A 571 -0.12 -14.77 19.80
C TYR A 571 -0.48 -14.35 18.37
N GLY A 572 -0.55 -15.28 17.41
CA GLY A 572 -0.98 -14.93 16.04
C GLY A 572 0.05 -14.12 15.24
N PHE A 573 1.32 -14.19 15.62
CA PHE A 573 2.44 -13.60 14.87
C PHE A 573 3.05 -14.63 13.92
N ILE A 574 3.74 -14.15 12.88
CA ILE A 574 4.43 -15.02 11.92
C ILE A 574 5.50 -15.88 12.61
N THR A 575 5.48 -17.18 12.31
CA THR A 575 6.42 -18.20 12.81
C THR A 575 7.07 -18.93 11.63
N THR A 576 8.07 -19.77 11.90
CA THR A 576 8.79 -20.53 10.85
C THR A 576 7.90 -21.47 10.04
N ASN A 577 6.75 -21.86 10.58
CA ASN A 577 5.78 -22.75 9.93
C ASN A 577 4.50 -22.02 9.49
N TYR A 578 4.56 -20.70 9.26
CA TYR A 578 3.40 -19.89 8.86
C TYR A 578 2.65 -20.47 7.65
N GLU A 579 3.36 -21.09 6.70
CA GLU A 579 2.80 -21.72 5.50
C GLU A 579 1.83 -22.87 5.80
N GLN A 580 1.83 -23.43 7.02
CA GLN A 580 0.89 -24.47 7.42
C GLN A 580 -0.52 -23.91 7.66
N PHE A 581 -0.63 -22.63 8.00
CA PHE A 581 -1.88 -21.96 8.35
C PHE A 581 -2.37 -21.03 7.24
N SER A 582 -3.59 -20.50 7.38
CA SER A 582 -4.09 -19.41 6.53
C SER A 582 -3.39 -18.10 6.86
N ASP A 583 -3.56 -17.08 6.01
CA ASP A 583 -3.13 -15.72 6.28
C ASP A 583 -3.73 -15.23 7.61
N HIS A 584 -5.06 -15.28 7.74
CA HIS A 584 -5.77 -14.88 8.95
C HIS A 584 -6.52 -16.02 9.64
N TYR A 585 -6.70 -15.95 10.96
CA TYR A 585 -7.36 -17.03 11.73
C TYR A 585 -8.86 -17.16 11.45
N TYR A 586 -9.49 -16.14 10.88
CA TYR A 586 -10.92 -16.08 10.61
C TYR A 586 -11.30 -16.48 9.18
N GLU A 587 -10.32 -16.88 8.37
CA GLU A 587 -10.57 -17.33 7.00
C GLU A 587 -11.04 -18.80 7.01
N LEU A 588 -12.19 -19.05 6.39
CA LEU A 588 -12.77 -20.39 6.26
C LEU A 588 -11.98 -21.28 5.30
N GLU A 589 -11.40 -20.67 4.26
CA GLU A 589 -10.53 -21.33 3.29
C GLU A 589 -9.11 -20.81 3.46
N LYS A 590 -8.13 -21.71 3.33
CA LYS A 590 -6.73 -21.36 3.48
C LYS A 590 -6.28 -20.39 2.38
N LYS A 591 -5.89 -19.18 2.76
CA LYS A 591 -5.25 -18.18 1.91
C LYS A 591 -3.75 -18.10 2.22
N PRO A 592 -2.88 -17.94 1.21
CA PRO A 592 -1.46 -17.75 1.44
C PRO A 592 -1.18 -16.35 2.01
N LEU A 593 -0.27 -16.25 2.97
CA LEU A 593 0.27 -14.97 3.44
C LEU A 593 1.01 -14.27 2.29
N VAL A 594 0.60 -13.04 1.98
CA VAL A 594 1.24 -12.23 0.93
C VAL A 594 2.23 -11.25 1.56
N PHE A 595 3.48 -11.31 1.10
CA PHE A 595 4.56 -10.42 1.55
C PHE A 595 4.55 -9.11 0.74
N TYR A 596 3.94 -8.07 1.29
CA TYR A 596 3.94 -6.74 0.69
C TYR A 596 5.22 -5.96 1.06
N ALA A 597 5.75 -5.18 0.12
CA ALA A 597 7.01 -4.44 0.29
C ALA A 597 6.96 -3.27 1.29
N ASN A 598 5.81 -2.99 1.89
CA ASN A 598 5.68 -1.97 2.94
C ASN A 598 6.18 -2.44 4.31
N HIS A 599 6.40 -3.76 4.51
CA HIS A 599 7.03 -4.32 5.70
C HIS A 599 7.82 -5.59 5.34
N ASP A 600 8.71 -6.02 6.25
CA ASP A 600 9.56 -7.20 6.07
C ASP A 600 9.17 -8.28 7.09
N MET A 601 8.17 -9.08 6.74
CA MET A 601 7.62 -10.10 7.65
C MET A 601 8.65 -11.17 8.02
N MET A 602 9.62 -11.46 7.15
CA MET A 602 10.66 -12.45 7.44
C MET A 602 11.66 -11.91 8.47
N LEU A 603 12.01 -10.63 8.37
CA LEU A 603 12.80 -9.95 9.40
C LEU A 603 12.04 -9.89 10.73
N GLU A 604 10.74 -9.61 10.71
CA GLU A 604 9.88 -9.67 11.89
C GLU A 604 9.86 -11.07 12.52
N ALA A 605 9.62 -12.13 11.73
CA ALA A 605 9.63 -13.52 12.19
C ALA A 605 10.96 -13.90 12.86
N ALA A 606 12.09 -13.50 12.25
CA ALA A 606 13.42 -13.74 12.79
C ALA A 606 13.65 -13.02 14.13
N LEU A 607 13.15 -11.78 14.25
CA LEU A 607 13.19 -11.02 15.50
C LEU A 607 12.35 -11.69 16.59
N TRP A 608 11.14 -12.15 16.28
CA TRP A 608 10.26 -12.80 17.25
C TRP A 608 10.90 -14.08 17.81
N ASN A 609 11.45 -14.91 16.94
CA ASN A 609 12.17 -16.11 17.36
C ASN A 609 13.40 -15.77 18.23
N SER A 610 14.15 -14.72 17.88
CA SER A 610 15.32 -14.28 18.66
C SER A 610 14.95 -13.79 20.06
N LEU A 611 13.92 -12.94 20.18
CA LEU A 611 13.41 -12.45 21.46
C LEU A 611 12.84 -13.58 22.32
N HIS A 612 12.19 -14.57 21.69
CA HIS A 612 11.69 -15.75 22.37
C HIS A 612 12.82 -16.62 22.94
N ARG A 613 13.85 -16.91 22.13
CA ARG A 613 15.02 -17.68 22.57
C ARG A 613 15.81 -17.01 23.69
N ALA A 614 15.88 -15.68 23.69
CA ALA A 614 16.50 -14.90 24.77
C ALA A 614 15.64 -14.86 26.06
N GLY A 615 14.42 -15.43 26.05
CA GLY A 615 13.50 -15.40 27.18
C GLY A 615 13.00 -14.00 27.52
N ILE A 616 13.08 -13.06 26.56
CA ILE A 616 12.59 -11.68 26.69
C ILE A 616 11.08 -11.64 26.51
N MET A 617 10.53 -12.52 25.67
CA MET A 617 9.09 -12.69 25.48
C MET A 617 8.71 -14.15 25.23
N THR A 618 7.44 -14.49 25.39
CA THR A 618 6.90 -15.79 24.98
C THR A 618 6.27 -15.66 23.59
N LEU A 619 6.66 -16.50 22.64
CA LEU A 619 6.03 -16.56 21.31
C LEU A 619 5.21 -17.85 21.22
N TYR A 620 3.91 -17.73 20.95
CA TYR A 620 3.06 -18.88 20.66
C TYR A 620 3.46 -19.51 19.32
N GLN A 621 3.72 -20.81 19.35
CA GLN A 621 4.11 -21.63 18.20
C GLN A 621 3.40 -22.99 18.35
N ARG A 622 2.99 -23.61 17.24
CA ARG A 622 2.34 -24.92 17.24
C ARG A 622 2.54 -25.63 15.91
#